data_AF-A0A645FD55-F1
#
_entry.id   AF-A0A645FD55-F1
#
_cell.length_a   1.000
_cell.length_b   1.000
_cell.length_c   1.000
_cell.angle_alpha   90.00
_cell.angle_beta   90.00
_cell.angle_gamma   90.00
#
_symmetry.space_group_name_H-M   'P 1'
#
loop_
_entity.id
_entity.type
_entity.pdbx_description
1 polymer ?
#
loop_
_entity_poly.entity_id
_entity_poly.type
_entity_poly.pdbx_seq_one_letter_code
_entity_poly.pdbx_strand_id
1 'polypeptide(L)'
;MQKKAFLKQLMDMGNHGPLSMLSMNLDGDPYYKIDDSRFLVGVLGLNEMVQYHTGQEMHESREALKFGLKITAYMKKECDRLAAEHGIKLPLEQTPAESTAYRFAKLDLKEYPEQAGTVVKGNNDTNNVYSTNSTYLNVGADVSPIERVKIEGMFHPLIEAGALTHIWLGESKPTPESVAAFVVKTFRNTQNTQIAFSPEFTSCLDCGQTSRGLTETCSKCGSGNIEGITRVTGFFSKISGWNKGKIGELRDRNKGQCF
;
A
#
# COMPACT_ATOMS: atom_id res chain seq x y z
N MET A 1 7.99 12.70 -19.35
CA MET A 1 8.30 14.01 -19.95
C MET A 1 7.09 14.82 -20.37
N GLN A 2 6.15 14.29 -21.18
CA GLN A 2 4.97 15.03 -21.65
C GLN A 2 4.16 15.71 -20.52
N LYS A 3 3.86 14.98 -19.43
CA LYS A 3 3.17 15.56 -18.25
C LYS A 3 3.92 16.74 -17.63
N LYS A 4 5.27 16.67 -17.53
CA LYS A 4 6.11 17.77 -17.02
C LYS A 4 6.01 19.00 -17.93
N ALA A 5 6.10 18.79 -19.25
CA ALA A 5 5.99 19.87 -20.23
C ALA A 5 4.61 20.55 -20.17
N PHE A 6 3.53 19.77 -20.10
CA PHE A 6 2.18 20.29 -19.94
C PHE A 6 2.02 21.10 -18.65
N LEU A 7 2.52 20.61 -17.52
CA LEU A 7 2.49 21.35 -16.26
C LEU A 7 3.31 22.65 -16.33
N LYS A 8 4.48 22.65 -17.00
CA LYS A 8 5.25 23.88 -17.24
C LYS A 8 4.44 24.92 -18.01
N GLN A 9 3.77 24.53 -19.08
CA GLN A 9 2.89 25.43 -19.84
C GLN A 9 1.82 26.09 -18.97
N LEU A 10 1.23 25.33 -18.04
CA LEU A 10 0.24 25.86 -17.09
C LEU A 10 0.86 26.77 -16.03
N MET A 11 2.09 26.49 -15.59
CA MET A 11 2.82 27.31 -14.63
C MET A 11 3.32 28.62 -15.24
N ASP A 12 3.71 28.62 -16.51
CA ASP A 12 4.21 29.78 -17.27
C ASP A 12 3.12 30.85 -17.48
N MET A 13 1.84 30.49 -17.28
CA MET A 13 0.73 31.45 -17.23
C MET A 13 0.77 32.35 -15.97
N GLY A 14 1.66 32.07 -15.02
CA GLY A 14 1.89 32.87 -13.83
C GLY A 14 0.65 33.01 -12.95
N ASN A 15 0.48 34.19 -12.35
CA ASN A 15 -0.59 34.48 -11.38
C ASN A 15 -2.00 34.49 -12.00
N HIS A 16 -2.11 34.46 -13.32
CA HIS A 16 -3.39 34.42 -14.05
C HIS A 16 -3.74 33.00 -14.54
N GLY A 17 -2.83 32.04 -14.33
CA GLY A 17 -3.01 30.65 -14.72
C GLY A 17 -3.78 29.81 -13.71
N PRO A 18 -4.19 28.59 -14.10
CA PRO A 18 -4.85 27.66 -13.20
C PRO A 18 -3.93 27.14 -12.07
N LEU A 19 -2.61 27.31 -12.21
CA LEU A 19 -1.60 26.96 -11.22
C LEU A 19 -1.02 28.18 -10.50
N SER A 20 -1.73 29.31 -10.48
CA SER A 20 -1.26 30.59 -9.93
C SER A 20 -0.65 30.46 -8.53
N MET A 21 -1.30 29.71 -7.63
CA MET A 21 -0.79 29.44 -6.27
C MET A 21 0.58 28.74 -6.25
N LEU A 22 0.87 27.87 -7.23
CA LEU A 22 2.15 27.17 -7.33
C LEU A 22 3.22 28.04 -8.03
N SER A 23 2.79 28.99 -8.85
CA SER A 23 3.64 29.93 -9.57
C SER A 23 3.89 31.25 -8.82
N MET A 24 3.35 31.41 -7.61
CA MET A 24 3.60 32.59 -6.78
C MET A 24 5.09 32.76 -6.52
N ASN A 25 5.58 34.00 -6.63
CA ASN A 25 6.95 34.38 -6.31
C ASN A 25 6.90 35.73 -5.55
N LEU A 26 6.97 35.67 -4.22
CA LEU A 26 6.86 36.84 -3.35
C LEU A 26 8.22 37.27 -2.76
N ASP A 27 9.20 36.38 -2.76
CA ASP A 27 10.49 36.49 -2.08
C ASP A 27 11.69 36.18 -2.99
N GLY A 28 11.48 36.17 -4.31
CA GLY A 28 12.53 35.95 -5.32
C GLY A 28 12.63 34.50 -5.81
N ASP A 29 12.01 33.55 -5.11
CA ASP A 29 11.91 32.15 -5.49
C ASP A 29 10.45 31.76 -5.81
N PRO A 30 10.20 30.93 -6.84
CA PRO A 30 8.86 30.40 -7.07
C PRO A 30 8.48 29.41 -5.95
N TYR A 31 7.23 29.49 -5.48
CA TYR A 31 6.69 28.63 -4.43
C TYR A 31 6.89 27.14 -4.72
N TYR A 32 6.66 26.71 -5.97
CA TYR A 32 6.90 25.35 -6.41
C TYR A 32 7.96 25.28 -7.52
N LYS A 33 9.07 24.58 -7.24
CA LYS A 33 10.15 24.34 -8.20
C LYS A 33 9.89 23.02 -8.95
N ILE A 34 9.22 23.10 -10.11
CA ILE A 34 8.87 21.90 -10.90
C ILE A 34 10.08 21.08 -11.39
N ASP A 35 11.26 21.69 -11.45
CA ASP A 35 12.48 20.98 -11.81
C ASP A 35 13.04 20.13 -10.64
N ASP A 36 12.60 20.40 -9.41
CA ASP A 36 12.92 19.59 -8.23
C ASP A 36 11.97 18.42 -8.01
N SER A 37 10.87 18.35 -8.77
CA SER A 37 9.85 17.31 -8.67
C SER A 37 10.39 15.90 -8.84
N ARG A 38 9.76 14.96 -8.14
CA ARG A 38 9.97 13.52 -8.30
C ARG A 38 8.80 12.92 -9.08
N PHE A 39 9.11 12.11 -10.08
CA PHE A 39 8.13 11.38 -10.88
C PHE A 39 8.12 9.94 -10.39
N LEU A 40 6.97 9.44 -9.93
CA LEU A 40 6.94 8.13 -9.28
C LEU A 40 6.62 7.05 -10.30
N VAL A 41 7.31 5.92 -10.20
CA VAL A 41 6.95 4.68 -10.89
C VAL A 41 6.38 3.72 -9.85
N GLY A 42 5.09 3.42 -9.98
CA GLY A 42 4.37 2.59 -9.06
C GLY A 42 4.50 1.10 -9.35
N VAL A 43 4.63 0.29 -8.29
CA VAL A 43 4.52 -1.18 -8.35
C VAL A 43 3.17 -1.60 -7.77
N LEU A 44 2.56 -2.63 -8.36
CA LEU A 44 1.33 -3.28 -7.89
C LEU A 44 1.34 -4.75 -8.33
N GLY A 45 0.86 -5.65 -7.48
CA GLY A 45 0.63 -7.06 -7.85
C GLY A 45 1.91 -7.88 -8.02
N LEU A 46 3.00 -7.51 -7.34
CA LEU A 46 4.27 -8.27 -7.45
C LEU A 46 4.07 -9.72 -7.02
N ASN A 47 3.30 -9.97 -5.96
CA ASN A 47 3.06 -11.31 -5.44
C ASN A 47 2.32 -12.19 -6.46
N GLU A 48 1.25 -11.68 -7.08
CA GLU A 48 0.51 -12.41 -8.11
C GLU A 48 1.37 -12.69 -9.35
N MET A 49 2.20 -11.73 -9.76
CA MET A 49 3.12 -11.92 -10.89
C MET A 49 4.15 -13.01 -10.58
N VAL A 50 4.76 -12.99 -9.39
CA VAL A 50 5.71 -14.03 -8.94
C VAL A 50 5.02 -15.39 -8.88
N GLN A 51 3.82 -15.46 -8.29
CA GLN A 51 3.03 -16.69 -8.19
C GLN A 51 2.73 -17.27 -9.55
N TYR A 52 2.31 -16.45 -10.52
CA TYR A 52 2.01 -16.91 -11.87
C TYR A 52 3.23 -17.54 -12.56
N HIS A 53 4.42 -16.97 -12.39
CA HIS A 53 5.64 -17.44 -13.07
C HIS A 53 6.32 -18.62 -12.37
N THR A 54 6.18 -18.73 -11.06
CA THR A 54 6.92 -19.72 -10.26
C THR A 54 6.04 -20.81 -9.68
N GLY A 55 4.71 -20.64 -9.73
CA GLY A 55 3.74 -21.48 -9.04
C GLY A 55 3.66 -21.22 -7.53
N GLN A 56 4.43 -20.27 -6.99
CA GLN A 56 4.55 -20.02 -5.55
C GLN A 56 4.52 -18.52 -5.24
N GLU A 57 3.84 -18.14 -4.17
CA GLU A 57 3.87 -16.78 -3.64
C GLU A 57 5.23 -16.45 -3.01
N MET A 58 5.53 -15.15 -2.86
CA MET A 58 6.83 -14.68 -2.36
C MET A 58 7.17 -15.18 -0.94
N HIS A 59 6.18 -15.57 -0.15
CA HIS A 59 6.38 -16.07 1.20
C HIS A 59 6.56 -17.60 1.28
N GLU A 60 6.28 -18.33 0.19
CA GLU A 60 6.23 -19.80 0.19
C GLU A 60 7.60 -20.43 -0.13
N SER A 61 8.46 -19.75 -0.90
CA SER A 61 9.81 -20.24 -1.19
C SER A 61 10.85 -19.14 -1.35
N ARG A 62 12.11 -19.52 -1.12
CA ARG A 62 13.25 -18.61 -1.30
C ARG A 62 13.44 -18.24 -2.77
N GLU A 63 13.10 -19.16 -3.66
CA GLU A 63 13.19 -19.01 -5.11
C GLU A 63 12.18 -17.98 -5.61
N ALA A 64 10.92 -18.07 -5.15
CA ALA A 64 9.87 -17.08 -5.44
C ALA A 64 10.25 -15.69 -4.90
N LEU A 65 10.71 -15.60 -3.65
CA LEU A 65 11.16 -14.34 -3.06
C LEU A 65 12.31 -13.71 -3.84
N LYS A 66 13.33 -14.50 -4.19
CA LYS A 66 14.47 -14.04 -5.00
C LYS A 66 14.03 -13.56 -6.38
N PHE A 67 13.04 -14.22 -6.98
CA PHE A 67 12.48 -13.78 -8.26
C PHE A 67 11.80 -12.41 -8.12
N GLY A 68 10.97 -12.21 -7.10
CA GLY A 68 10.37 -10.91 -6.79
C GLY A 68 11.42 -9.81 -6.61
N LEU A 69 12.44 -10.05 -5.78
CA LEU A 69 13.54 -9.10 -5.54
C LEU A 69 14.31 -8.77 -6.82
N LYS A 70 14.57 -9.76 -7.68
CA LYS A 70 15.25 -9.55 -8.97
C LYS A 70 14.46 -8.63 -9.88
N ILE A 71 13.14 -8.80 -9.95
CA ILE A 71 12.27 -7.93 -10.74
C ILE A 71 12.25 -6.51 -10.18
N THR A 72 12.07 -6.34 -8.87
CA THR A 72 12.09 -5.01 -8.24
C THR A 72 13.43 -4.31 -8.44
N ALA A 73 14.55 -5.02 -8.31
CA ALA A 73 15.89 -4.48 -8.55
C ALA A 73 16.10 -4.08 -10.02
N TYR A 74 15.58 -4.86 -10.95
CA TYR A 74 15.59 -4.50 -12.37
C TYR A 74 14.78 -3.22 -12.64
N MET A 75 13.57 -3.13 -12.09
CA MET A 75 12.74 -1.92 -12.21
C MET A 75 13.45 -0.68 -11.64
N LYS A 76 14.09 -0.80 -10.48
CA LYS A 76 14.88 0.27 -9.88
C LYS A 76 16.01 0.73 -10.80
N LYS A 77 16.80 -0.22 -11.32
CA LYS A 77 17.90 0.08 -12.24
C LYS A 77 17.40 0.78 -13.51
N GLU A 78 16.25 0.36 -14.03
CA GLU A 78 15.67 0.97 -15.21
C GLU A 78 15.14 2.39 -14.94
N CYS A 79 14.54 2.58 -13.76
CA CYS A 79 14.14 3.91 -13.29
C CYS A 79 15.34 4.86 -13.16
N ASP A 80 16.45 4.38 -12.59
CA ASP A 80 17.69 5.17 -12.46
C ASP A 80 18.31 5.51 -13.82
N ARG A 81 18.29 4.55 -14.75
CA ARG A 81 18.76 4.75 -16.12
C ARG A 81 17.94 5.84 -16.83
N LEU A 82 16.61 5.75 -16.77
CA LEU A 82 15.69 6.73 -17.36
C LEU A 82 15.77 8.10 -16.68
N ALA A 83 15.95 8.12 -15.35
CA ALA A 83 16.18 9.33 -14.57
C ALA A 83 17.42 10.09 -15.07
N ALA A 84 18.54 9.37 -15.24
CA ALA A 84 19.79 9.93 -15.76
C ALA A 84 19.66 10.38 -17.22
N GLU A 85 19.03 9.57 -18.08
CA GLU A 85 18.82 9.89 -19.50
C GLU A 85 18.01 11.17 -19.70
N HIS A 86 16.98 11.38 -18.87
CA HIS A 86 16.07 12.51 -19.03
C HIS A 86 16.31 13.67 -18.05
N GLY A 87 17.30 13.58 -17.17
CA GLY A 87 17.58 14.60 -16.16
C GLY A 87 16.41 14.84 -15.21
N ILE A 88 15.74 13.78 -14.76
CA ILE A 88 14.61 13.83 -13.81
C ILE A 88 14.84 12.91 -12.62
N LYS A 89 14.14 13.13 -11.50
CA LYS A 89 14.10 12.18 -10.38
C LYS A 89 12.95 11.20 -10.63
N LEU A 90 13.23 9.90 -10.79
CA LEU A 90 12.23 8.88 -11.13
C LEU A 90 12.21 7.71 -10.11
N PRO A 91 11.97 7.93 -8.81
CA PRO A 91 12.05 6.85 -7.83
C PRO A 91 10.92 5.82 -7.98
N LEU A 92 11.23 4.58 -7.62
CA LEU A 92 10.26 3.50 -7.49
C LEU A 92 9.44 3.67 -6.19
N GLU A 93 8.13 3.42 -6.27
CA GLU A 93 7.17 3.66 -5.19
C GLU A 93 6.33 2.41 -4.89
N GLN A 94 6.08 2.16 -3.60
CA GLN A 94 4.95 1.32 -3.17
C GLN A 94 3.65 2.13 -3.23
N THR A 95 3.06 2.19 -4.43
CA THR A 95 1.81 2.92 -4.66
C THR A 95 0.68 2.42 -3.74
N PRO A 96 -0.05 3.31 -3.04
CA PRO A 96 -1.16 2.89 -2.18
C PRO A 96 -2.28 2.12 -2.90
N ALA A 97 -2.50 2.45 -4.17
CA ALA A 97 -3.34 1.74 -5.15
C ALA A 97 -4.74 1.34 -4.66
N GLU A 98 -5.42 2.17 -3.85
CA GLU A 98 -6.69 1.80 -3.22
C GLU A 98 -7.74 1.33 -4.22
N SER A 99 -7.89 2.10 -5.31
CA SER A 99 -8.82 1.79 -6.41
C SER A 99 -8.15 1.00 -7.53
N THR A 100 -6.86 1.20 -7.75
CA THR A 100 -6.11 0.58 -8.85
C THR A 100 -5.96 -0.92 -8.63
N ALA A 101 -5.70 -1.39 -7.40
CA ALA A 101 -5.60 -2.81 -7.04
C ALA A 101 -6.89 -3.57 -7.39
N TYR A 102 -8.06 -2.97 -7.11
CA TYR A 102 -9.34 -3.55 -7.50
C TYR A 102 -9.56 -3.51 -9.02
N ARG A 103 -9.30 -2.34 -9.63
CA ARG A 103 -9.54 -2.13 -11.05
C ARG A 103 -8.69 -3.05 -11.93
N PHE A 104 -7.42 -3.24 -11.60
CA PHE A 104 -6.51 -4.10 -12.36
C PHE A 104 -6.92 -5.56 -12.25
N ALA A 105 -7.17 -6.06 -11.02
CA ALA A 105 -7.69 -7.41 -10.82
C ALA A 105 -8.94 -7.71 -11.67
N LYS A 106 -9.90 -6.78 -11.74
CA LYS A 106 -11.09 -6.94 -12.59
C LYS A 106 -10.78 -6.99 -14.08
N LEU A 107 -9.83 -6.17 -14.54
CA LEU A 107 -9.45 -6.15 -15.94
C LEU A 107 -8.67 -7.40 -16.31
N ASP A 108 -7.77 -7.85 -15.45
CA ASP A 108 -7.02 -9.09 -15.66
C ASP A 108 -7.97 -10.29 -15.72
N LEU A 109 -8.95 -10.37 -14.81
CA LEU A 109 -9.99 -11.42 -14.85
C LEU A 109 -10.89 -11.34 -16.08
N LYS A 110 -11.07 -10.15 -16.66
CA LYS A 110 -11.89 -9.96 -17.86
C LYS A 110 -11.13 -10.34 -19.13
N GLU A 111 -9.90 -9.87 -19.26
CA GLU A 111 -9.09 -10.03 -20.48
C GLU A 111 -8.32 -11.36 -20.48
N TYR A 112 -7.97 -11.89 -19.30
CA TYR A 112 -7.19 -13.12 -19.10
C TYR A 112 -7.80 -14.02 -18.00
N PRO A 113 -9.06 -14.48 -18.14
CA PRO A 113 -9.80 -15.15 -17.07
C PRO A 113 -9.12 -16.43 -16.56
N GLU A 114 -8.53 -17.24 -17.44
CA GLU A 114 -7.87 -18.50 -17.07
C GLU A 114 -6.59 -18.24 -16.27
N GLN A 115 -5.77 -17.29 -16.70
CA GLN A 115 -4.50 -16.96 -16.05
C GLN A 115 -4.74 -16.20 -14.76
N ALA A 116 -5.49 -15.10 -14.82
CA ALA A 116 -5.74 -14.23 -13.68
C ALA A 116 -6.54 -14.95 -12.59
N GLY A 117 -7.46 -15.86 -12.97
CA GLY A 117 -8.24 -16.67 -12.04
C GLY A 117 -7.39 -17.57 -11.13
N THR A 118 -6.13 -17.84 -11.47
CA THR A 118 -5.22 -18.65 -10.65
C THR A 118 -4.49 -17.87 -9.56
N VAL A 119 -4.39 -16.54 -9.69
CA VAL A 119 -3.52 -15.73 -8.82
C VAL A 119 -4.22 -14.55 -8.15
N VAL A 120 -5.26 -13.98 -8.77
CA VAL A 120 -6.00 -12.84 -8.21
C VAL A 120 -6.63 -13.23 -6.87
N LYS A 121 -6.54 -12.32 -5.88
CA LYS A 121 -7.01 -12.54 -4.51
C LYS A 121 -8.46 -12.14 -4.33
N GLY A 122 -9.02 -12.54 -3.20
CA GLY A 122 -10.41 -12.30 -2.84
C GLY A 122 -11.37 -13.26 -3.54
N ASN A 123 -12.62 -12.82 -3.69
CA ASN A 123 -13.70 -13.68 -4.16
C ASN A 123 -14.34 -13.13 -5.44
N ASN A 124 -14.24 -13.90 -6.52
CA ASN A 124 -14.75 -13.52 -7.84
C ASN A 124 -16.28 -13.46 -7.90
N ASP A 125 -16.99 -14.40 -7.26
CA ASP A 125 -18.45 -14.48 -7.26
C ASP A 125 -19.11 -13.23 -6.64
N THR A 126 -18.49 -12.70 -5.59
CA THR A 126 -18.92 -11.47 -4.90
C THR A 126 -18.30 -10.20 -5.50
N ASN A 127 -17.43 -10.35 -6.50
CA ASN A 127 -16.65 -9.27 -7.13
C ASN A 127 -15.84 -8.47 -6.09
N ASN A 128 -15.37 -9.15 -5.03
CA ASN A 128 -14.50 -8.62 -3.99
C ASN A 128 -13.07 -9.10 -4.27
N VAL A 129 -12.61 -8.85 -5.50
CA VAL A 129 -11.30 -9.26 -6.01
C VAL A 129 -10.27 -8.15 -5.85
N TYR A 130 -9.00 -8.46 -5.77
CA TYR A 130 -7.92 -7.47 -5.72
C TYR A 130 -6.56 -8.10 -6.05
N SER A 131 -5.62 -7.28 -6.49
CA SER A 131 -4.19 -7.63 -6.53
C SER A 131 -3.54 -7.23 -5.20
N THR A 132 -2.57 -8.01 -4.72
CA THR A 132 -1.79 -7.65 -3.53
C THR A 132 -1.06 -6.33 -3.77
N ASN A 133 -1.12 -5.43 -2.80
CA ASN A 133 -0.61 -4.08 -2.99
C ASN A 133 0.93 -4.05 -3.14
N SER A 134 1.42 -3.36 -4.15
CA SER A 134 2.85 -3.13 -4.40
C SER A 134 3.75 -4.36 -4.29
N THR A 135 4.71 -4.34 -3.36
CA THR A 135 5.67 -5.42 -3.12
C THR A 135 5.35 -6.16 -1.82
N TYR A 136 4.13 -6.01 -1.29
CA TYR A 136 3.71 -6.69 -0.07
C TYR A 136 3.56 -8.19 -0.32
N LEU A 137 3.67 -8.94 0.76
CA LEU A 137 3.18 -10.32 0.77
C LEU A 137 1.66 -10.31 0.79
N ASN A 138 1.05 -11.40 0.33
CA ASN A 138 -0.39 -11.60 0.45
C ASN A 138 -0.86 -11.30 1.88
N VAL A 139 -1.91 -10.48 1.98
CA VAL A 139 -2.44 -10.01 3.26
C VAL A 139 -2.99 -11.14 4.11
N GLY A 140 -3.46 -12.23 3.48
CA GLY A 140 -3.95 -13.44 4.14
C GLY A 140 -2.91 -14.53 4.34
N ALA A 141 -1.66 -14.30 3.93
CA ALA A 141 -0.58 -15.27 4.13
C ALA A 141 -0.39 -15.60 5.62
N ASP A 142 -0.15 -16.87 5.94
CA ASP A 142 0.16 -17.33 7.29
C ASP A 142 1.62 -17.03 7.65
N VAL A 143 1.92 -15.74 7.80
CA VAL A 143 3.25 -15.21 8.06
C VAL A 143 3.19 -14.37 9.33
N SER A 144 3.98 -14.76 10.33
CA SER A 144 4.08 -13.99 11.57
C SER A 144 4.55 -12.55 11.30
N PRO A 145 4.16 -11.57 12.13
CA PRO A 145 4.62 -10.18 11.96
C PRO A 145 6.15 -10.03 11.91
N ILE A 146 6.89 -10.88 12.63
CA ILE A 146 8.35 -10.90 12.63
C ILE A 146 8.90 -11.37 11.28
N GLU A 147 8.36 -12.45 10.73
CA GLU A 147 8.80 -12.93 9.40
C GLU A 147 8.36 -11.97 8.29
N ARG A 148 7.18 -11.34 8.42
CA ARG A 148 6.69 -10.34 7.47
C ARG A 148 7.65 -9.15 7.36
N VAL A 149 8.07 -8.56 8.48
CA VAL A 149 9.04 -7.45 8.44
C VAL A 149 10.39 -7.90 7.90
N LYS A 150 10.83 -9.13 8.15
CA LYS A 150 12.09 -9.64 7.57
C LYS A 150 12.00 -9.73 6.05
N ILE A 151 10.93 -10.31 5.52
CA ILE A 151 10.75 -10.53 4.08
C ILE A 151 10.45 -9.22 3.36
N GLU A 152 9.41 -8.48 3.77
CA GLU A 152 9.03 -7.22 3.14
C GLU A 152 10.15 -6.17 3.26
N GLY A 153 10.85 -6.15 4.39
CA GLY A 153 12.00 -5.28 4.63
C GLY A 153 13.11 -5.42 3.59
N MET A 154 13.26 -6.58 2.93
CA MET A 154 14.25 -6.76 1.85
C MET A 154 13.95 -5.88 0.63
N PHE A 155 12.71 -5.45 0.43
CA PHE A 155 12.31 -4.60 -0.69
C PHE A 155 12.49 -3.11 -0.40
N HIS A 156 12.52 -2.69 0.87
CA HIS A 156 12.54 -1.27 1.24
C HIS A 156 13.74 -0.49 0.64
N PRO A 157 14.98 -1.03 0.61
CA PRO A 157 16.10 -0.35 -0.04
C PRO A 157 15.93 -0.10 -1.54
N LEU A 158 15.03 -0.83 -2.21
CA LEU A 158 14.75 -0.69 -3.64
C LEU A 158 13.63 0.33 -3.91
N ILE A 159 12.94 0.80 -2.87
CA ILE A 159 11.79 1.70 -2.93
C ILE A 159 12.15 3.01 -2.22
N GLU A 160 12.52 4.02 -3.00
CA GLU A 160 13.02 5.30 -2.50
C GLU A 160 11.90 6.32 -2.22
N ALA A 161 10.67 6.05 -2.68
CA ALA A 161 9.53 6.96 -2.57
C ALA A 161 8.50 6.51 -1.52
N GLY A 162 8.97 6.00 -0.37
CA GLY A 162 8.11 5.54 0.71
C GLY A 162 7.84 4.04 0.61
N ALA A 163 8.42 3.31 1.55
CA ALA A 163 8.24 1.87 1.69
C ALA A 163 7.70 1.57 3.09
N LEU A 164 6.62 0.82 3.18
CA LEU A 164 5.84 0.61 4.40
C LEU A 164 5.49 -0.86 4.59
N THR A 165 5.84 -1.45 5.72
CA THR A 165 5.28 -2.76 6.10
C THR A 165 4.11 -2.60 7.06
N HIS A 166 2.99 -3.26 6.74
CA HIS A 166 1.81 -3.28 7.59
C HIS A 166 1.85 -4.41 8.62
N ILE A 167 1.58 -4.06 9.88
CA ILE A 167 1.35 -5.00 10.97
C ILE A 167 -0.13 -4.95 11.34
N TRP A 168 -0.91 -5.87 10.78
CA TRP A 168 -2.35 -5.97 11.05
C TRP A 168 -2.58 -6.53 12.45
N LEU A 169 -3.21 -5.73 13.32
CA LEU A 169 -3.47 -6.14 14.71
C LEU A 169 -4.92 -6.60 14.93
N GLY A 170 -5.85 -6.20 14.07
CA GLY A 170 -7.27 -6.39 14.34
C GLY A 170 -7.67 -5.82 15.71
N GLU A 171 -8.29 -6.66 16.53
CA GLU A 171 -8.67 -6.34 17.91
C GLU A 171 -7.57 -6.58 18.96
N SER A 172 -6.47 -7.25 18.60
CA SER A 172 -5.40 -7.74 19.49
C SER A 172 -4.62 -6.63 20.17
N LYS A 173 -4.59 -6.56 21.51
CA LYS A 173 -3.95 -5.50 22.33
C LYS A 173 -2.56 -5.94 22.84
N PRO A 174 -1.49 -5.88 22.01
CA PRO A 174 -0.15 -6.18 22.51
C PRO A 174 0.24 -5.19 23.61
N THR A 175 1.08 -5.63 24.55
CA THR A 175 1.56 -4.76 25.61
C THR A 175 2.48 -3.67 25.05
N PRO A 176 2.59 -2.51 25.70
CA PRO A 176 3.53 -1.47 25.30
C PRO A 176 4.97 -1.99 25.17
N GLU A 177 5.39 -2.89 26.06
CA GLU A 177 6.72 -3.49 26.06
C GLU A 177 6.95 -4.37 24.82
N SER A 178 5.96 -5.19 24.43
CA SER A 178 6.04 -6.00 23.21
C SER A 178 6.12 -5.13 21.95
N VAL A 179 5.30 -4.06 21.86
CA VAL A 179 5.34 -3.13 20.72
C VAL A 179 6.70 -2.43 20.65
N ALA A 180 7.22 -1.93 21.77
CA ALA A 180 8.53 -1.28 21.81
C ALA A 180 9.66 -2.24 21.42
N ALA A 181 9.65 -3.46 21.96
CA ALA A 181 10.62 -4.49 21.59
C ALA A 181 10.55 -4.86 20.11
N PHE A 182 9.34 -4.97 19.53
CA PHE A 182 9.13 -5.24 18.12
C PHE A 182 9.70 -4.12 17.23
N VAL A 183 9.43 -2.86 17.57
CA VAL A 183 9.96 -1.69 16.85
C VAL A 183 11.50 -1.72 16.87
N VAL A 184 12.09 -1.83 18.06
CA VAL A 184 13.57 -1.85 18.21
C VAL A 184 14.19 -3.00 17.44
N LYS A 185 13.64 -4.22 17.55
CA LYS A 185 14.18 -5.38 16.85
C LYS A 185 14.00 -5.27 15.33
N THR A 186 12.89 -4.73 14.86
CA THR A 186 12.65 -4.52 13.42
C THR A 186 13.71 -3.60 12.84
N PHE A 187 13.87 -2.39 13.40
CA PHE A 187 14.82 -1.41 12.85
C PHE A 187 16.29 -1.75 13.07
N ARG A 188 16.63 -2.62 14.04
CA ARG A 188 18.01 -3.11 14.22
C ARG A 188 18.39 -4.28 13.32
N ASN A 189 17.44 -5.15 12.99
CA ASN A 189 17.74 -6.44 12.36
C ASN A 189 17.21 -6.57 10.93
N THR A 190 16.54 -5.54 10.41
CA THR A 190 15.96 -5.53 9.06
C THR A 190 16.25 -4.20 8.37
N GLN A 191 15.91 -4.11 7.08
CA GLN A 191 16.08 -2.91 6.27
C GLN A 191 14.77 -2.09 6.15
N ASN A 192 13.79 -2.35 7.02
CA ASN A 192 12.54 -1.58 7.02
C ASN A 192 12.82 -0.10 7.30
N THR A 193 12.32 0.76 6.43
CA THR A 193 12.34 2.22 6.58
C THR A 193 11.09 2.73 7.31
N GLN A 194 9.98 1.99 7.25
CA GLN A 194 8.73 2.31 7.93
C GLN A 194 7.93 1.05 8.23
N ILE A 195 7.30 1.02 9.40
CA ILE A 195 6.27 0.03 9.76
C ILE A 195 5.04 0.75 10.31
N ALA A 196 3.85 0.19 10.11
CA ALA A 196 2.62 0.71 10.69
C ALA A 196 1.80 -0.40 11.35
N PHE A 197 1.51 -0.20 12.64
CA PHE A 197 0.52 -0.99 13.35
C PHE A 197 -0.89 -0.54 12.96
N SER A 198 -1.73 -1.51 12.61
CA SER A 198 -3.08 -1.29 12.08
C SER A 198 -4.12 -2.00 12.95
N PRO A 199 -4.52 -1.40 14.08
CA PRO A 199 -5.69 -1.81 14.83
C PRO A 199 -6.99 -1.55 14.05
N GLU A 200 -8.04 -2.29 14.41
CA GLU A 200 -9.40 -2.08 13.93
C GLU A 200 -10.27 -1.49 15.06
N PHE A 201 -11.23 -0.67 14.69
CA PHE A 201 -12.17 -0.04 15.63
C PHE A 201 -13.59 -0.05 15.08
N THR A 202 -14.58 -0.08 15.97
CA THR A 202 -15.98 0.20 15.68
C THR A 202 -16.42 1.44 16.45
N SER A 203 -17.02 2.41 15.77
CA SER A 203 -17.59 3.62 16.37
C SER A 203 -19.11 3.60 16.25
N CYS A 204 -19.82 3.70 17.37
CA CYS A 204 -21.27 3.83 17.39
C CYS A 204 -21.69 5.27 17.05
N LEU A 205 -22.59 5.41 16.08
CA LEU A 205 -23.06 6.71 15.61
C LEU A 205 -24.20 7.29 16.46
N ASP A 206 -24.86 6.46 17.29
CA ASP A 206 -25.94 6.92 18.17
C ASP A 206 -25.44 7.42 19.53
N CYS A 207 -24.50 6.69 20.16
CA CYS A 207 -24.01 7.03 21.51
C CYS A 207 -22.55 7.52 21.55
N GLY A 208 -21.85 7.56 20.40
CA GLY A 208 -20.48 8.03 20.28
C GLY A 208 -19.40 7.09 20.85
N GLN A 209 -19.76 5.90 21.33
CA GLN A 209 -18.78 4.95 21.86
C GLN A 209 -17.91 4.39 20.74
N THR A 210 -16.59 4.45 20.91
CA THR A 210 -15.63 3.70 20.08
C THR A 210 -15.07 2.51 20.86
N SER A 211 -15.10 1.33 20.26
CA SER A 211 -14.50 0.10 20.78
C SER A 211 -13.45 -0.43 19.81
N ARG A 212 -12.54 -1.25 20.34
CA ARG A 212 -11.54 -1.94 19.53
C ARG A 212 -12.14 -3.21 18.92
N GLY A 213 -11.69 -3.56 17.72
CA GLY A 213 -12.25 -4.65 16.89
C GLY A 213 -13.39 -4.17 16.00
N LEU A 214 -13.72 -4.97 14.99
CA LEU A 214 -14.88 -4.80 14.13
C LEU A 214 -16.03 -5.64 14.68
N THR A 215 -16.99 -4.99 15.33
CA THR A 215 -18.24 -5.60 15.82
C THR A 215 -19.43 -5.14 14.99
N GLU A 216 -20.53 -5.90 15.03
CA GLU A 216 -21.79 -5.55 14.33
C GLU A 216 -22.73 -4.68 15.18
N THR A 217 -22.54 -4.65 16.49
CA THR A 217 -23.34 -3.87 17.44
C THR A 217 -22.47 -3.14 18.46
N CYS A 218 -23.02 -2.05 19.01
CA CYS A 218 -22.36 -1.28 20.05
C CYS A 218 -22.42 -2.00 21.41
N SER A 219 -21.27 -2.24 22.02
CA SER A 219 -21.16 -2.88 23.34
C SER A 219 -21.76 -2.07 24.50
N LYS A 220 -22.05 -0.78 24.30
CA LYS A 220 -22.60 0.12 25.33
C LYS A 220 -24.11 0.27 25.25
N CYS A 221 -24.67 0.50 24.06
CA CYS A 221 -26.10 0.79 23.88
C CYS A 221 -26.86 -0.25 23.04
N GLY A 222 -26.19 -1.26 22.48
CA GLY A 222 -26.80 -2.29 21.64
C GLY A 222 -27.18 -1.85 20.23
N SER A 223 -26.95 -0.58 19.85
CA SER A 223 -27.26 -0.09 18.50
C SER A 223 -26.43 -0.79 17.42
N GLY A 224 -27.08 -1.09 16.29
CA GLY A 224 -26.42 -1.52 15.04
C GLY A 224 -26.01 -0.36 14.13
N ASN A 225 -26.26 0.89 14.51
CA ASN A 225 -25.81 2.07 13.77
C ASN A 225 -24.34 2.35 14.11
N ILE A 226 -23.46 1.67 13.38
CA ILE A 226 -22.02 1.64 13.64
C ILE A 226 -21.20 1.93 12.39
N GLU A 227 -19.98 2.41 12.59
CA GLU A 227 -18.98 2.62 11.55
C GLU A 227 -17.69 1.90 11.93
N GLY A 228 -17.22 1.04 11.04
CA GLY A 228 -15.92 0.40 11.19
C GLY A 228 -14.81 1.33 10.71
N ILE A 229 -13.73 1.44 11.47
CA ILE A 229 -12.59 2.32 11.18
C ILE A 229 -11.32 1.49 11.27
N THR A 230 -10.59 1.41 10.16
CA THR A 230 -9.28 0.76 10.12
C THR A 230 -8.42 1.37 9.03
N ARG A 231 -7.14 1.00 8.99
CA ARG A 231 -6.21 1.48 7.98
C ARG A 231 -6.54 0.81 6.64
N VAL A 232 -6.86 1.59 5.62
CA VAL A 232 -7.09 1.07 4.25
C VAL A 232 -5.77 0.68 3.61
N THR A 233 -4.85 1.63 3.57
CA THR A 233 -3.50 1.55 2.98
C THR A 233 -2.59 2.46 3.82
N GLY A 234 -2.48 3.75 3.50
CA GLY A 234 -1.65 4.72 4.22
C GLY A 234 -2.31 5.40 5.42
N PHE A 235 -3.64 5.37 5.55
CA PHE A 235 -4.38 6.12 6.57
C PHE A 235 -5.64 5.39 7.07
N PHE A 236 -6.17 5.84 8.22
CA PHE A 236 -7.42 5.32 8.78
C PHE A 236 -8.61 5.91 8.04
N SER A 237 -9.55 5.05 7.66
CA SER A 237 -10.75 5.43 6.93
C SER A 237 -11.96 4.64 7.41
N LYS A 238 -13.14 5.17 7.14
CA LYS A 238 -14.43 4.52 7.36
C LYS A 238 -14.62 3.41 6.35
N ILE A 239 -14.91 2.19 6.81
CA ILE A 239 -15.06 1.01 5.97
C ILE A 239 -16.26 1.16 5.03
N SER A 240 -17.31 1.85 5.46
CA SER A 240 -18.50 2.12 4.63
C SER A 240 -18.17 2.83 3.30
N GLY A 241 -17.07 3.59 3.24
CA GLY A 241 -16.62 4.30 2.05
C GLY A 241 -15.70 3.49 1.13
N TRP A 242 -15.39 2.23 1.44
CA TRP A 242 -14.41 1.45 0.71
C TRP A 242 -14.99 0.80 -0.55
N ASN A 243 -14.14 0.64 -1.57
CA ASN A 243 -14.50 -0.13 -2.75
C ASN A 243 -14.53 -1.64 -2.44
N LYS A 244 -15.19 -2.42 -3.30
CA LYS A 244 -15.36 -3.88 -3.15
C LYS A 244 -14.05 -4.65 -3.01
N GLY A 245 -12.99 -4.25 -3.71
CA GLY A 245 -11.69 -4.90 -3.59
C GLY A 245 -11.06 -4.71 -2.22
N LYS A 246 -11.14 -3.50 -1.64
CA LYS A 246 -10.68 -3.24 -0.27
C LYS A 246 -11.53 -3.92 0.79
N ILE A 247 -12.82 -4.12 0.56
CA ILE A 247 -13.66 -4.98 1.41
C ILE A 247 -13.20 -6.44 1.33
N GLY A 248 -12.85 -6.93 0.15
CA GLY A 248 -12.24 -8.27 -0.02
C GLY A 248 -10.92 -8.40 0.73
N GLU A 249 -9.99 -7.46 0.51
CA GLU A 249 -8.70 -7.42 1.20
C GLU A 249 -8.86 -7.40 2.73
N LEU A 250 -9.79 -6.60 3.26
CA LEU A 250 -10.04 -6.54 4.70
C LEU A 250 -10.46 -7.89 5.28
N ARG A 251 -11.30 -8.64 4.57
CA ARG A 251 -11.77 -9.97 5.01
C ARG A 251 -10.63 -10.98 5.02
N ASP A 252 -9.72 -10.87 4.07
CA ASP A 252 -8.61 -11.81 3.91
C ASP A 252 -7.41 -11.49 4.82
N ARG A 253 -7.32 -10.29 5.39
CA ARG A 253 -6.20 -9.89 6.27
C ARG A 253 -5.99 -10.91 7.39
N ASN A 254 -4.81 -11.51 7.40
CA ASN A 254 -4.34 -12.29 8.54
C ASN A 254 -4.02 -11.32 9.69
N LYS A 255 -4.80 -11.42 10.76
CA LYS A 255 -4.71 -10.55 11.94
C LYS A 255 -3.65 -11.03 12.95
N GLY A 256 -2.94 -12.11 12.62
CA GLY A 256 -1.83 -12.69 13.37
C GLY A 256 -2.21 -13.23 14.76
N GLN A 257 -1.39 -14.14 15.29
CA GLN A 257 -1.26 -14.31 16.74
C GLN A 257 -0.26 -13.25 17.25
N CYS A 258 -0.49 -12.71 18.45
CA CYS A 258 0.33 -11.62 19.02
C CYS A 258 1.85 -11.96 19.04
N PHE A 259 2.69 -10.93 18.95
CA PHE A 259 4.16 -10.99 18.98
C PHE A 259 4.76 -10.42 20.28
#